data_AF-A0A0M8TGY4-F1
#
_entry.id   AF-A0A0M8TGY4-F1
#
_cell.length_a   1.000
_cell.length_b   1.000
_cell.length_c   1.000
_cell.angle_alpha   90.00
_cell.angle_beta   90.00
_cell.angle_gamma   90.00
#
_symmetry.space_group_name_H-M   'P 1'
#
loop_
_entity.id
_entity.type
_entity.pdbx_description
1 polymer ?
#
loop_
_entity_poly.entity_id
_entity_poly.type
_entity_poly.pdbx_seq_one_letter_code
_entity_poly.pdbx_strand_id
1 'polypeptide(L)'
;MKALTIRQPHAYLAGVLRGDGWLNNDLCLRVADRDFAETFAAAIRDGYNCTAKVNVDERGYFLVRRHSAGRFEHLRTFKPGSPEEQAAWLRGYFDSEGNAQLTPRRANGARSFSRRVSFYSTNEETLRMADGHLATFGLTTRRCTFKPSKGHLGTLPVHELALRSSKQQYSTFAELVGSSIERKRNTLALIAASYCDDMSAVRREMQARGVATRIARRDAGGAY
;
A
#
# COMPACT_ATOMS: atom_id res chain seq x y z
N MET A 1 -2.40 -1.39 -21.22
CA MET A 1 -1.24 -1.49 -20.31
C MET A 1 -0.98 -2.95 -20.00
N LYS A 2 0.27 -3.44 -20.05
CA LYS A 2 0.59 -4.84 -19.71
C LYS A 2 0.42 -5.04 -18.20
N ALA A 3 -0.25 -6.13 -17.80
CA ALA A 3 -0.32 -6.55 -16.41
C ALA A 3 1.09 -6.67 -15.82
N LEU A 4 1.28 -6.21 -14.59
CA LEU A 4 2.57 -6.19 -13.93
C LEU A 4 2.99 -7.65 -13.66
N THR A 5 4.00 -8.15 -14.37
CA THR A 5 4.41 -9.56 -14.26
C THR A 5 4.94 -9.85 -12.86
N ILE A 6 4.29 -10.78 -12.16
CA ILE A 6 4.70 -11.23 -10.83
C ILE A 6 5.78 -12.30 -11.00
N ARG A 7 7.04 -11.96 -10.66
CA ARG A 7 8.19 -12.86 -10.80
C ARG A 7 8.19 -14.02 -9.80
N GLN A 8 7.62 -13.79 -8.62
CA GLN A 8 7.51 -14.79 -7.54
C GLN A 8 6.03 -15.05 -7.22
N PRO A 9 5.32 -15.81 -8.08
CA PRO A 9 3.87 -15.97 -8.00
C PRO A 9 3.42 -16.65 -6.71
N HIS A 10 4.15 -17.66 -6.20
CA HIS A 10 3.78 -18.33 -4.94
C HIS A 10 3.84 -17.37 -3.75
N ALA A 11 4.92 -16.60 -3.65
CA ALA A 11 5.07 -15.60 -2.58
C ALA A 11 3.98 -14.52 -2.63
N TYR A 12 3.68 -14.02 -3.83
CA TYR A 12 2.58 -13.05 -4.04
C TYR A 12 1.23 -13.61 -3.60
N LEU A 13 0.87 -14.82 -4.06
CA LEU A 13 -0.39 -15.46 -3.69
C LEU A 13 -0.48 -15.73 -2.18
N ALA A 14 0.62 -16.16 -1.56
CA ALA A 14 0.70 -16.35 -0.10
C ALA A 14 0.51 -15.02 0.65
N GLY A 15 1.00 -13.90 0.11
CA GLY A 15 0.75 -12.56 0.66
C GLY A 15 -0.72 -12.15 0.56
N VAL A 16 -1.37 -12.39 -0.58
CA VAL A 16 -2.81 -12.12 -0.78
C VAL A 16 -3.68 -12.92 0.19
N LEU A 17 -3.30 -14.17 0.51
CA LEU A 17 -4.00 -15.01 1.50
C LEU A 17 -3.93 -14.49 2.94
N ARG A 18 -3.15 -13.44 3.21
CA ARG A 18 -3.12 -12.77 4.52
C ARG A 18 -4.11 -11.61 4.64
N GLY A 19 -4.86 -11.31 3.58
CA GLY A 19 -5.89 -10.28 3.51
C GLY A 19 -7.17 -10.77 2.86
N ASP A 20 -7.53 -10.19 1.71
CA ASP A 20 -8.76 -10.47 0.97
C ASP A 20 -8.84 -11.88 0.35
N GLY A 21 -7.69 -12.55 0.18
CA GLY A 21 -7.64 -13.90 -0.37
C GLY A 21 -8.02 -14.95 0.65
N TRP A 22 -8.69 -16.01 0.20
CA TRP A 22 -8.91 -17.18 1.04
C TRP A 22 -8.62 -18.47 0.28
N LEU A 23 -8.21 -19.47 1.04
CA LEU A 23 -8.00 -20.83 0.57
C LEU A 23 -8.87 -21.75 1.41
N ASN A 24 -9.75 -22.50 0.76
CA ASN A 24 -10.47 -23.66 1.30
C ASN A 24 -10.34 -24.78 0.26
N ASN A 25 -11.45 -25.38 -0.17
CA ASN A 25 -11.47 -26.29 -1.33
C ASN A 25 -11.03 -25.60 -2.64
N ASP A 26 -11.14 -24.27 -2.68
CA ASP A 26 -10.69 -23.42 -3.77
C ASP A 26 -9.78 -22.32 -3.26
N LEU A 27 -8.84 -21.90 -4.11
CA LEU A 27 -8.13 -20.65 -3.97
C LEU A 27 -8.97 -19.53 -4.58
N CYS A 28 -9.26 -18.51 -3.78
CA CYS A 28 -10.22 -17.48 -4.12
C CYS A 28 -9.75 -16.07 -3.76
N LEU A 29 -10.25 -15.10 -4.52
CA LEU A 29 -10.14 -13.67 -4.24
C LEU A 29 -11.41 -12.96 -4.71
N ARG A 30 -11.93 -12.04 -3.89
CA ARG A 30 -13.10 -11.22 -4.22
C ARG A 30 -12.82 -9.76 -3.89
N VAL A 31 -12.74 -8.91 -4.91
CA VAL A 31 -12.26 -7.52 -4.78
C VAL A 31 -12.96 -6.56 -5.73
N ALA A 32 -12.97 -5.27 -5.40
CA ALA A 32 -13.55 -4.24 -6.26
C ALA A 32 -12.60 -3.82 -7.41
N ASP A 33 -11.29 -3.98 -7.20
CA ASP A 33 -10.25 -3.60 -8.15
C ASP A 33 -10.03 -4.72 -9.19
N ARG A 34 -10.34 -4.45 -10.47
CA ARG A 34 -10.25 -5.42 -11.57
C ARG A 34 -8.82 -5.89 -11.84
N ASP A 35 -7.89 -4.95 -11.85
CA ASP A 35 -6.47 -5.19 -12.10
C ASP A 35 -5.83 -6.05 -10.99
N PHE A 36 -6.32 -5.94 -9.75
CA PHE A 36 -5.95 -6.86 -8.68
C PHE A 36 -6.42 -8.29 -8.99
N ALA A 37 -7.70 -8.46 -9.35
CA ALA A 37 -8.23 -9.76 -9.72
C ALA A 37 -7.51 -10.38 -10.93
N GLU A 38 -7.22 -9.58 -11.96
CA GLU A 38 -6.45 -10.01 -13.14
C GLU A 38 -5.02 -10.40 -12.78
N THR A 39 -4.35 -9.64 -11.90
CA THR A 39 -2.99 -9.97 -11.43
C THR A 39 -2.98 -11.25 -10.61
N PHE A 40 -3.97 -11.46 -9.75
CA PHE A 40 -4.13 -12.69 -8.98
C PHE A 40 -4.36 -13.90 -9.89
N ALA A 41 -5.23 -13.79 -10.90
CA ALA A 41 -5.45 -14.84 -11.89
C ALA A 41 -4.18 -15.14 -12.71
N ALA A 42 -3.42 -14.11 -13.08
CA ALA A 42 -2.14 -14.27 -13.76
C ALA A 42 -1.11 -14.97 -12.86
N ALA A 43 -1.02 -14.62 -11.59
CA ALA A 43 -0.12 -15.28 -10.63
C ALA A 43 -0.48 -16.78 -10.44
N ILE A 44 -1.76 -17.14 -10.44
CA ILE A 44 -2.19 -18.55 -10.44
C ILE A 44 -1.70 -19.26 -11.71
N ARG A 45 -1.87 -18.64 -12.88
CA ARG A 45 -1.38 -19.20 -14.15
C ARG A 45 0.12 -19.39 -14.14
N ASP A 46 0.86 -18.35 -13.77
CA ASP A 46 2.31 -18.33 -13.87
C ASP A 46 2.97 -19.24 -12.80
N GLY A 47 2.37 -19.35 -11.60
CA GLY A 47 2.88 -20.20 -10.52
C GLY A 47 2.45 -21.67 -10.57
N TYR A 48 1.33 -21.99 -11.20
CA TYR A 48 0.74 -23.34 -11.16
C TYR A 48 0.39 -23.92 -12.53
N ASN A 49 0.73 -23.20 -13.59
CA ASN A 49 0.40 -23.55 -14.97
C ASN A 49 -1.10 -23.89 -15.13
N CYS A 50 -1.98 -23.09 -14.50
CA CYS A 50 -3.41 -23.33 -14.56
C CYS A 50 -4.22 -22.04 -14.68
N THR A 51 -5.26 -22.07 -15.51
CA THR A 51 -6.05 -20.87 -15.79
C THR A 51 -7.13 -20.66 -14.73
N ALA A 52 -7.19 -19.46 -14.17
CA ALA A 52 -8.31 -18.96 -13.39
C ALA A 52 -9.01 -17.85 -14.19
N LYS A 53 -10.35 -17.85 -14.19
CA LYS A 53 -11.14 -16.79 -14.83
C LYS A 53 -11.47 -15.71 -13.81
N VAL A 54 -11.44 -14.46 -14.26
CA VAL A 54 -11.99 -13.33 -13.53
C VAL A 54 -13.46 -13.18 -13.91
N ASN A 55 -14.36 -13.34 -12.95
CA ASN A 55 -15.80 -13.16 -13.13
C ASN A 55 -16.27 -11.92 -12.36
N VAL A 56 -17.44 -11.41 -12.69
CA VAL A 56 -18.12 -10.38 -11.88
C VAL A 56 -19.25 -11.05 -11.11
N ASP A 57 -19.33 -10.81 -9.81
CA ASP A 57 -20.42 -11.32 -8.98
C ASP A 57 -21.65 -10.41 -9.01
N GLU A 58 -22.74 -10.88 -8.39
CA GLU A 58 -24.03 -10.18 -8.28
C GLU A 58 -23.95 -8.78 -7.64
N ARG A 59 -22.89 -8.48 -6.88
CA ARG A 59 -22.67 -7.19 -6.21
C ARG A 59 -21.68 -6.30 -6.97
N GLY A 60 -21.27 -6.69 -8.17
CA GLY A 60 -20.32 -5.95 -9.00
C GLY A 60 -18.86 -6.10 -8.59
N TYR A 61 -18.52 -7.05 -7.72
CA TYR A 61 -17.13 -7.35 -7.34
C TYR A 61 -16.52 -8.34 -8.33
N PHE A 62 -15.22 -8.25 -8.54
CA PHE A 62 -14.46 -9.22 -9.31
C PHE A 62 -14.12 -10.43 -8.44
N LEU A 63 -14.48 -11.62 -8.91
CA LEU A 63 -14.26 -12.91 -8.26
C LEU A 63 -13.32 -13.77 -9.11
N VAL A 64 -12.23 -14.22 -8.50
CA VAL A 64 -11.37 -15.27 -9.04
C VAL A 64 -11.51 -16.49 -8.15
N ARG A 65 -11.79 -17.66 -8.75
CA ARG A 65 -11.91 -18.94 -8.04
C ARG A 65 -11.20 -20.03 -8.82
N ARG A 66 -10.39 -20.83 -8.14
CA ARG A 66 -9.75 -22.01 -8.72
C ARG A 66 -9.75 -23.18 -7.75
N HIS A 67 -10.28 -24.31 -8.19
CA HIS A 67 -10.27 -25.54 -7.41
C HIS A 67 -8.86 -25.97 -7.01
N SER A 68 -8.69 -26.18 -5.71
CA SER A 68 -7.40 -26.47 -5.09
C SER A 68 -7.02 -27.93 -5.22
N ALA A 69 -7.94 -28.85 -4.88
CA ALA A 69 -7.61 -30.28 -4.69
C ALA A 69 -6.31 -30.49 -3.86
N GLY A 70 -6.02 -29.60 -2.90
CA GLY A 70 -4.78 -29.62 -2.11
C GLY A 70 -3.57 -28.92 -2.75
N ARG A 71 -3.59 -28.57 -4.05
CA ARG A 71 -2.40 -28.06 -4.77
C ARG A 71 -1.87 -26.73 -4.22
N PHE A 72 -2.75 -25.93 -3.61
CA PHE A 72 -2.42 -24.61 -3.09
C PHE A 72 -2.13 -24.62 -1.58
N GLU A 73 -2.24 -25.77 -0.89
CA GLU A 73 -2.16 -25.83 0.58
C GLU A 73 -0.83 -25.33 1.14
N HIS A 74 0.26 -25.53 0.39
CA HIS A 74 1.58 -25.01 0.78
C HIS A 74 1.62 -23.47 0.87
N LEU A 75 0.71 -22.74 0.22
CA LEU A 75 0.64 -21.28 0.31
C LEU A 75 0.29 -20.80 1.73
N ARG A 76 -0.40 -21.62 2.54
CA ARG A 76 -0.75 -21.24 3.94
C ARG A 76 0.47 -21.14 4.83
N THR A 77 1.45 -22.01 4.58
CA THR A 77 2.67 -22.17 5.37
C THR A 77 3.91 -21.62 4.64
N PHE A 78 3.73 -21.06 3.44
CA PHE A 78 4.80 -20.46 2.65
C PHE A 78 5.51 -19.36 3.46
N LYS A 79 6.83 -19.47 3.55
CA LYS A 79 7.71 -18.48 4.18
C LYS A 79 8.69 -17.97 3.11
N PRO A 80 8.63 -16.69 2.74
CA PRO A 80 9.57 -16.09 1.80
C PRO A 80 11.02 -16.22 2.31
N GLY A 81 11.89 -16.85 1.52
CA GLY A 81 13.29 -17.07 1.84
C GLY A 81 14.22 -16.04 1.19
N SER A 82 13.90 -15.58 -0.03
CA SER A 82 14.71 -14.58 -0.75
C SER A 82 14.14 -13.16 -0.64
N PRO A 83 14.96 -12.10 -0.84
CA PRO A 83 14.47 -10.72 -0.92
C PRO A 83 13.38 -10.51 -1.99
N GLU A 84 13.47 -11.20 -3.14
CA GLU A 84 12.46 -11.11 -4.21
C GLU A 84 11.13 -11.72 -3.79
N GLU A 85 11.17 -12.85 -3.08
CA GLU A 85 9.96 -13.47 -2.51
C GLU A 85 9.36 -12.59 -1.43
N GLN A 86 10.18 -11.98 -0.57
CA GLN A 86 9.72 -11.06 0.47
C GLN A 86 9.01 -9.84 -0.13
N ALA A 87 9.58 -9.26 -1.20
CA ALA A 87 8.98 -8.15 -1.91
C ALA A 87 7.65 -8.54 -2.58
N ALA A 88 7.59 -9.72 -3.22
CA ALA A 88 6.37 -10.22 -3.84
C ALA A 88 5.28 -10.54 -2.82
N TRP A 89 5.64 -11.16 -1.69
CA TRP A 89 4.74 -11.41 -0.57
C TRP A 89 4.17 -10.10 -0.01
N LEU A 90 5.03 -9.11 0.24
CA LEU A 90 4.61 -7.79 0.69
C LEU A 90 3.69 -7.11 -0.33
N ARG A 91 3.95 -7.26 -1.64
CA ARG A 91 3.08 -6.72 -2.69
C ARG A 91 1.70 -7.35 -2.66
N GLY A 92 1.61 -8.68 -2.56
CA GLY A 92 0.33 -9.39 -2.44
C GLY A 92 -0.45 -8.95 -1.22
N TYR A 93 0.23 -8.86 -0.08
CA TYR A 93 -0.40 -8.40 1.15
C TYR A 93 -0.80 -6.90 1.09
N PHE A 94 0.01 -6.05 0.45
CA PHE A 94 -0.29 -4.63 0.25
C PHE A 94 -1.45 -4.42 -0.73
N ASP A 95 -1.58 -5.25 -1.76
CA ASP A 95 -2.72 -5.19 -2.69
C ASP A 95 -4.03 -5.51 -1.97
N SER A 96 -4.01 -6.43 -0.99
CA SER A 96 -5.16 -6.71 -0.12
C SER A 96 -5.37 -5.63 0.94
N GLU A 97 -4.51 -5.59 1.97
CA GLU A 97 -4.73 -4.82 3.20
C GLU A 97 -3.94 -3.51 3.25
N GLY A 98 -3.20 -3.20 2.19
CA GLY A 98 -2.37 -2.01 2.11
C GLY A 98 -3.16 -0.75 1.76
N ASN A 99 -2.69 0.37 2.29
CA ASN A 99 -3.21 1.69 1.98
C ASN A 99 -2.06 2.63 1.62
N ALA A 100 -2.21 3.33 0.49
CA ALA A 100 -1.41 4.50 0.13
C ALA A 100 -2.33 5.72 0.18
N GLN A 101 -1.92 6.75 0.90
CA GLN A 101 -2.71 7.97 1.07
C GLN A 101 -1.83 9.21 0.91
N LEU A 102 -2.32 10.13 0.09
CA LEU A 102 -1.80 11.49 -0.06
C LEU A 102 -2.97 12.46 0.14
N THR A 103 -2.91 13.27 1.19
CA THR A 103 -4.02 14.19 1.53
C THR A 103 -3.47 15.59 1.74
N PRO A 104 -4.01 16.62 1.05
CA PRO A 104 -3.57 18.00 1.26
C PRO A 104 -3.90 18.48 2.67
N ARG A 105 -2.93 19.11 3.33
CA ARG A 105 -3.11 19.80 4.61
C ARG A 105 -3.40 21.27 4.31
N ARG A 106 -4.65 21.56 3.95
CA ARG A 106 -5.09 22.90 3.49
C ARG A 106 -4.73 24.02 4.47
N ALA A 107 -4.78 23.74 5.78
CA ALA A 107 -4.40 24.69 6.84
C ALA A 107 -2.90 25.07 6.84
N ASN A 108 -2.04 24.29 6.18
CA ASN A 108 -0.59 24.46 6.19
C ASN A 108 -0.06 24.98 4.84
N GLY A 109 -0.95 25.46 3.96
CA GLY A 109 -0.61 26.00 2.65
C GLY A 109 -0.70 25.00 1.49
N ALA A 110 -0.65 25.52 0.27
CA ALA A 110 -0.93 24.79 -0.98
C ALA A 110 0.04 23.63 -1.30
N ARG A 111 1.21 23.57 -0.63
CA ARG A 111 2.24 22.54 -0.84
C ARG A 111 2.43 21.61 0.36
N SER A 112 1.50 21.61 1.31
CA SER A 112 1.57 20.73 2.49
C SER A 112 0.70 19.50 2.31
N PHE A 113 1.28 18.32 2.50
CA PHE A 113 0.59 17.04 2.32
C PHE A 113 0.86 16.10 3.49
N SER A 114 -0.18 15.41 3.93
CA SER A 114 -0.07 14.20 4.74
C SER A 114 0.19 13.02 3.81
N ARG A 115 1.18 12.20 4.14
CA ARG A 115 1.62 11.05 3.35
C ARG A 115 1.55 9.82 4.24
N ARG A 116 1.07 8.70 3.69
CA ARG A 116 0.99 7.44 4.42
C ARG A 116 1.08 6.26 3.46
N VAL A 117 1.87 5.27 3.87
CA VAL A 117 1.87 3.92 3.31
C VAL A 117 1.79 3.00 4.52
N SER A 118 0.76 2.18 4.57
CA SER A 118 0.45 1.36 5.75
C SER A 118 -0.22 0.05 5.38
N PHE A 119 -0.12 -0.93 6.27
CA PHE A 119 -0.87 -2.20 6.25
C PHE A 119 -1.81 -2.22 7.44
N TYR A 120 -2.97 -2.85 7.29
CA TYR A 120 -3.92 -3.07 8.37
C TYR A 120 -4.15 -4.56 8.60
N SER A 121 -4.32 -4.97 9.85
CA SER A 121 -4.72 -6.34 10.16
C SER A 121 -5.27 -6.46 11.57
N THR A 122 -6.15 -7.42 11.78
CA THR A 122 -6.47 -7.95 13.11
C THR A 122 -5.46 -9.01 13.56
N ASN A 123 -4.60 -9.51 12.66
CA ASN A 123 -3.57 -10.50 12.95
C ASN A 123 -2.20 -9.84 13.14
N GLU A 124 -1.75 -9.76 14.40
CA GLU A 124 -0.44 -9.19 14.73
C GLU A 124 0.74 -10.00 14.17
N GLU A 125 0.62 -11.32 14.01
CA GLU A 125 1.69 -12.16 13.48
C GLU A 125 1.98 -11.80 12.01
N THR A 126 0.92 -11.62 11.21
CA THR A 126 1.04 -11.13 9.84
C THR A 126 1.76 -9.78 9.78
N LEU A 127 1.41 -8.84 10.66
CA LEU A 127 2.07 -7.54 10.70
C LEU A 127 3.54 -7.63 11.16
N ARG A 128 3.86 -8.52 12.11
CA ARG A 128 5.26 -8.78 12.51
C ARG A 128 6.07 -9.36 11.35
N MET A 129 5.47 -10.26 10.58
CA MET A 129 6.09 -10.84 9.39
C MET A 129 6.35 -9.76 8.33
N ALA A 130 5.34 -8.92 8.04
CA ALA A 130 5.47 -7.80 7.12
C ALA A 130 6.55 -6.81 7.59
N ASP A 131 6.60 -6.49 8.89
CA ASP A 131 7.62 -5.62 9.48
C ASP A 131 9.04 -6.18 9.31
N GLY A 132 9.21 -7.49 9.55
CA GLY A 132 10.49 -8.18 9.32
C GLY A 132 10.94 -8.12 7.86
N HIS A 133 10.02 -8.35 6.91
CA HIS A 133 10.33 -8.25 5.49
C HIS A 133 10.66 -6.81 5.06
N LEU A 134 9.93 -5.81 5.57
CA LEU A 134 10.24 -4.40 5.32
C LEU A 134 11.63 -4.02 5.85
N ALA A 135 12.00 -4.52 7.03
CA ALA A 135 13.31 -4.26 7.62
C ALA A 135 14.47 -4.80 6.75
N THR A 136 14.31 -5.93 6.05
CA THR A 136 15.30 -6.44 5.08
C THR A 136 15.63 -5.43 3.99
N PHE A 137 14.67 -4.57 3.62
CA PHE A 137 14.84 -3.52 2.61
C PHE A 137 15.29 -2.18 3.22
N GLY A 138 15.67 -2.14 4.49
CA GLY A 138 15.97 -0.91 5.22
C GLY A 138 14.75 -0.02 5.47
N LEU A 139 13.54 -0.56 5.31
CA LEU A 139 12.31 0.18 5.52
C LEU A 139 11.94 0.17 7.00
N THR A 140 11.85 1.37 7.60
CA THR A 140 11.50 1.53 9.01
C THR A 140 10.01 1.77 9.16
N THR A 141 9.39 1.07 10.10
CA THR A 141 7.96 1.17 10.35
C THR A 141 7.65 1.81 11.71
N ARG A 142 6.36 2.02 11.96
CA ARG A 142 5.77 2.23 13.28
C ARG A 142 4.49 1.41 13.34
N ARG A 143 4.18 0.89 14.53
CA ARG A 143 2.90 0.20 14.78
C ARG A 143 1.97 1.09 15.60
N CYS A 144 0.69 1.06 15.29
CA CYS A 144 -0.35 1.74 16.03
C CYS A 144 -1.56 0.83 16.15
N THR A 145 -2.14 0.71 17.35
CA THR A 145 -3.38 -0.06 17.55
C THR A 145 -4.56 0.89 17.46
N PHE A 146 -5.52 0.59 16.57
CA PHE A 146 -6.78 1.31 16.46
C PHE A 146 -7.89 0.46 17.09
N LYS A 147 -8.65 1.07 18.00
CA LYS A 147 -9.91 0.51 18.46
C LYS A 147 -10.93 0.67 17.32
N PRO A 148 -11.73 -0.36 16.97
CA PRO A 148 -12.77 -0.19 15.96
C PRO A 148 -13.71 0.95 16.37
N SER A 149 -13.98 1.87 15.45
CA SER A 149 -15.04 2.85 15.62
C SER A 149 -16.39 2.12 15.68
N LYS A 150 -17.41 2.72 16.29
CA LYS A 150 -18.75 2.14 16.49
C LYS A 150 -19.43 1.54 15.23
N GLY A 151 -18.92 1.81 14.02
CA GLY A 151 -19.48 1.35 12.75
C GLY A 151 -18.78 0.16 12.09
N HIS A 152 -17.70 -0.38 12.65
CA HIS A 152 -17.10 -1.61 12.14
C HIS A 152 -17.74 -2.83 12.80
N LEU A 153 -18.26 -3.75 11.96
CA LEU A 153 -18.94 -4.99 12.35
C LEU A 153 -18.05 -6.02 13.08
N GLY A 154 -16.80 -5.67 13.42
CA GLY A 154 -15.82 -6.54 14.06
C GLY A 154 -15.53 -6.14 15.50
N THR A 155 -15.42 -7.13 16.38
CA THR A 155 -15.07 -6.97 17.81
C THR A 155 -13.57 -6.89 18.07
N LEU A 156 -12.74 -7.26 17.10
CA LEU A 156 -11.29 -7.32 17.22
C LEU A 156 -10.63 -5.94 16.96
N PRO A 157 -9.57 -5.59 17.70
CA PRO A 157 -8.76 -4.41 17.40
C PRO A 157 -8.11 -4.55 16.02
N VAL A 158 -8.02 -3.45 15.29
CA VAL A 158 -7.29 -3.37 14.02
C VAL A 158 -5.96 -2.68 14.28
N HIS A 159 -4.88 -3.31 13.86
CA HIS A 159 -3.53 -2.79 14.01
C HIS A 159 -3.04 -2.23 12.68
N GLU A 160 -2.36 -1.08 12.73
CA GLU A 160 -1.68 -0.46 11.60
C GLU A 160 -0.19 -0.69 11.72
N LEU A 161 0.44 -1.10 10.61
CA LEU A 161 1.89 -1.03 10.40
C LEU A 161 2.15 0.03 9.32
N ALA A 162 2.71 1.17 9.70
CA ALA A 162 2.94 2.29 8.78
C ALA A 162 4.43 2.55 8.56
N LEU A 163 4.83 2.85 7.33
CA LEU A 163 6.18 3.31 7.02
C LEU A 163 6.46 4.67 7.68
N ARG A 164 7.69 4.86 8.17
CA ARG A 164 8.17 6.16 8.63
C ARG A 164 8.19 7.16 7.49
N SER A 165 7.75 8.38 7.76
CA SER A 165 7.60 9.41 6.75
C SER A 165 8.94 9.97 6.26
N SER A 166 9.41 9.48 5.12
CA SER A 166 10.59 9.97 4.42
C SER A 166 10.44 9.72 2.93
N LYS A 167 11.01 10.61 2.09
CA LYS A 167 11.04 10.44 0.63
C LYS A 167 11.68 9.10 0.27
N GLN A 168 12.85 8.82 0.84
CA GLN A 168 13.61 7.60 0.60
C GLN A 168 12.79 6.35 0.96
N GLN A 169 12.17 6.32 2.13
CA GLN A 169 11.34 5.20 2.60
C GLN A 169 10.19 4.90 1.61
N TYR A 170 9.46 5.92 1.17
CA TYR A 170 8.36 5.75 0.24
C TYR A 170 8.82 5.39 -1.18
N SER A 171 9.92 5.99 -1.66
CA SER A 171 10.52 5.65 -2.96
C SER A 171 11.00 4.21 -3.01
N THR A 172 11.76 3.77 -2.00
CA THR A 172 12.25 2.38 -1.89
C THR A 172 11.08 1.40 -1.81
N PHE A 173 10.04 1.71 -1.03
CA PHE A 173 8.83 0.86 -1.01
C PHE A 173 8.15 0.78 -2.38
N ALA A 174 7.97 1.91 -3.06
CA ALA A 174 7.30 1.96 -4.36
C ALA A 174 8.07 1.17 -5.44
N GLU A 175 9.40 1.19 -5.38
CA GLU A 175 10.29 0.49 -6.30
C GLU A 175 10.34 -1.02 -6.04
N LEU A 176 10.62 -1.42 -4.79
CA LEU A 176 10.85 -2.82 -4.45
C LEU A 176 9.52 -3.58 -4.28
N VAL A 177 8.60 -3.02 -3.51
CA VAL A 177 7.30 -3.64 -3.21
C VAL A 177 6.26 -3.17 -4.22
N GLY A 178 5.94 -1.88 -4.28
CA GLY A 178 4.94 -1.34 -5.19
C GLY A 178 3.54 -1.92 -4.99
N SER A 179 2.69 -1.83 -6.01
CA SER A 179 1.34 -2.42 -6.01
C SER A 179 0.95 -2.81 -7.43
N SER A 180 0.21 -3.92 -7.56
CA SER A 180 -0.41 -4.29 -8.83
C SER A 180 -1.63 -3.42 -9.15
N ILE A 181 -2.26 -2.83 -8.12
CA ILE A 181 -3.44 -1.98 -8.27
C ILE A 181 -3.07 -0.58 -8.73
N GLU A 182 -3.62 -0.13 -9.85
CA GLU A 182 -3.34 1.13 -10.53
C GLU A 182 -3.55 2.33 -9.60
N ARG A 183 -4.68 2.42 -8.87
CA ARG A 183 -4.94 3.53 -7.95
C ARG A 183 -3.89 3.62 -6.83
N LYS A 184 -3.45 2.48 -6.29
CA LYS A 184 -2.42 2.43 -5.24
C LYS A 184 -1.06 2.81 -5.82
N ARG A 185 -0.71 2.28 -7.00
CA ARG A 185 0.53 2.57 -7.72
C ARG A 185 0.66 4.07 -8.07
N ASN A 186 -0.40 4.68 -8.59
CA ASN A 186 -0.46 6.11 -8.88
C ASN A 186 -0.25 6.93 -7.61
N THR A 187 -0.90 6.54 -6.51
CA THR A 187 -0.73 7.23 -5.23
C THR A 187 0.69 7.09 -4.68
N LEU A 188 1.32 5.91 -4.77
CA LEU A 188 2.72 5.71 -4.36
C LEU A 188 3.68 6.60 -5.14
N ALA A 189 3.51 6.71 -6.47
CA ALA A 189 4.30 7.60 -7.31
C ALA A 189 4.13 9.08 -6.89
N LEU A 190 2.89 9.52 -6.66
CA LEU A 190 2.59 10.88 -6.22
C LEU A 190 3.11 11.19 -4.82
N ILE A 191 3.14 10.22 -3.90
CA ILE A 191 3.73 10.39 -2.56
C ILE A 191 5.20 10.78 -2.68
N ALA A 192 5.98 10.04 -3.48
CA ALA A 192 7.39 10.36 -3.69
C ALA A 192 7.60 11.72 -4.37
N ALA A 193 6.80 12.02 -5.41
CA ALA A 193 6.86 13.27 -6.15
C ALA A 193 6.40 14.49 -5.32
N SER A 194 5.60 14.29 -4.29
CA SER A 194 5.11 15.37 -3.43
C SER A 194 6.16 15.92 -2.46
N TYR A 195 7.34 15.30 -2.35
CA TYR A 195 8.45 15.86 -1.58
C TYR A 195 9.09 17.02 -2.36
N CYS A 196 9.42 18.10 -1.63
CA CYS A 196 10.10 19.24 -2.23
C CYS A 196 11.61 18.99 -2.23
N ASP A 197 12.22 19.00 -3.41
CA ASP A 197 13.65 18.75 -3.57
C ASP A 197 14.53 19.96 -3.26
N ASP A 198 14.01 21.19 -3.45
CA ASP A 198 14.71 22.43 -3.09
C ASP A 198 13.96 23.19 -1.98
N MET A 199 14.20 22.78 -0.74
CA MET A 199 13.71 23.49 0.45
C MET A 199 14.26 24.92 0.55
N SER A 200 15.41 25.22 -0.06
CA SER A 200 16.01 26.56 -0.03
C SER A 200 15.28 27.52 -0.96
N ALA A 201 14.84 27.08 -2.14
CA ALA A 201 13.92 27.87 -2.99
C ALA A 201 12.60 28.15 -2.27
N VAL A 202 12.00 27.15 -1.62
CA VAL A 202 10.76 27.34 -0.85
C VAL A 202 10.98 28.32 0.31
N ARG A 203 12.09 28.21 1.04
CA ARG A 203 12.42 29.16 2.12
C ARG A 203 12.61 30.58 1.61
N ARG A 204 13.30 30.76 0.48
CA ARG A 204 13.48 32.08 -0.17
C ARG A 204 12.13 32.67 -0.61
N GLU A 205 11.26 31.86 -1.23
CA GLU A 205 9.90 32.27 -1.62
C GLU A 205 9.07 32.72 -0.40
N MET A 206 9.13 31.97 0.70
CA MET A 206 8.40 32.30 1.93
C MET A 206 8.97 33.53 2.64
N GLN A 207 10.30 33.70 2.65
CA GLN A 207 10.95 34.90 3.15
C GLN A 207 10.55 36.13 2.34
N ALA A 208 10.54 36.04 1.01
CA ALA A 208 10.09 37.11 0.12
C ALA A 208 8.62 37.48 0.37
N ARG A 209 7.75 36.49 0.56
CA ARG A 209 6.34 36.72 0.94
C ARG A 209 6.21 37.41 2.30
N GLY A 210 6.96 36.96 3.31
CA GLY A 210 6.97 37.61 4.63
C GLY A 210 7.42 39.08 4.56
N VAL A 211 8.44 39.37 3.75
CA VAL A 211 8.91 40.75 3.48
C VAL A 211 7.82 41.56 2.80
N ALA A 212 7.17 41.03 1.75
CA ALA A 212 6.08 41.71 1.04
C ALA A 212 4.90 42.02 1.96
N THR A 213 4.50 41.09 2.83
CA THR A 213 3.44 41.31 3.84
C THR A 213 3.84 42.39 4.85
N ARG A 214 5.11 42.42 5.29
CA ARG A 214 5.61 43.46 6.20
C ARG A 214 5.59 44.84 5.54
N ILE A 215 6.00 44.93 4.28
CA ILE A 215 5.96 46.17 3.49
C ILE A 215 4.52 46.65 3.34
N ALA A 216 3.60 45.79 2.91
CA ALA A 216 2.18 46.12 2.77
C ALA A 216 1.55 46.61 4.09
N ARG A 217 1.93 46.06 5.24
CA ARG A 217 1.47 46.54 6.56
C ARG A 217 2.02 47.91 6.94
N ARG A 218 3.30 48.17 6.63
CA ARG A 218 3.93 49.47 6.85
C ARG A 218 3.28 50.54 5.98
N ASP A 219 3.01 50.21 4.72
CA ASP A 219 2.39 51.13 3.75
C ASP A 219 0.91 51.39 4.08
N ALA A 220 0.24 50.44 4.75
CA ALA A 220 -1.13 50.61 5.27
C ALA A 220 -1.21 51.43 6.58
N GLY A 221 -0.12 52.05 7.04
CA GLY A 221 -0.13 52.97 8.19
C GLY A 221 -0.14 52.31 9.57
N GLY A 222 0.11 51.00 9.67
CA GLY A 222 0.26 50.31 10.95
C GLY A 222 1.60 50.65 11.61
N ALA A 223 1.62 51.66 12.48
CA ALA A 223 2.74 51.93 13.39
C ALA A 223 2.87 50.81 14.44
N TYR A 224 4.11 50.51 14.83
CA TYR A 224 4.50 49.46 15.78
C TYR A 224 3.89 49.67 17.17
#